data_AF-A0A7H8LSJ0-F1
#
_entry.id   AF-A0A7H8LSJ0-F1
#
_cell.length_a   1.000
_cell.length_b   1.000
_cell.length_c   1.000
_cell.angle_alpha   90.00
_cell.angle_beta   90.00
_cell.angle_gamma   90.00
#
_symmetry.space_group_name_H-M   'P 1'
#
loop_
_entity.id
_entity.type
_entity.pdbx_description
1 polymer ?
#
loop_
_entity_poly.entity_id
_entity_poly.type
_entity_poly.pdbx_seq_one_letter_code
_entity_poly.pdbx_strand_id
1 'polypeptide(L)'
;MYFVSRWREESPFSKRVVTVSDATVLGWFRRGWNSDDPGAWIESELGGDVYGLDSIFDEARERNLPPPQSVDELRELLHEHLWVEGDADFIRLGELALRVRTDDDEVDLAYYFIADEAAAASPDRLAFLLHDTWPLPTDSDTSGAVFSADVPVRTVRLAPPGAESVFSVRLCWESPDAHRNLDLAGALAFPGLSLPDLAVRLRDIDGPGTHGWPHDAQLLRALVGPGEDGIGPAMERYARLRGYAPSPPSIGQALAHEAIHREMLDMLGSARPAESLVRLDAHIAQVARYIDGFFGFDQWFIFDTRWAAAHQDLAHSLLRYAAHWDPYAV
;
A
#
# COMPACT_ATOMS: atom_id res chain seq x y z
N MET A 1 21.23 -5.53 1.03
CA MET A 1 20.11 -5.65 0.06
C MET A 1 18.82 -5.86 0.84
N TYR A 2 17.68 -5.41 0.31
CA TYR A 2 16.36 -5.63 0.89
C TYR A 2 15.57 -6.69 0.11
N PHE A 3 14.84 -7.53 0.82
CA PHE A 3 13.73 -8.29 0.31
C PHE A 3 12.43 -7.68 0.82
N VAL A 4 11.42 -7.57 -0.05
CA VAL A 4 10.06 -7.16 0.34
C VAL A 4 9.05 -8.15 -0.22
N SER A 5 8.16 -8.66 0.61
CA SER A 5 6.96 -9.40 0.22
C SER A 5 5.74 -8.52 0.48
N ARG A 6 4.97 -8.20 -0.57
CA ARG A 6 3.64 -7.59 -0.48
C ARG A 6 2.62 -8.72 -0.54
N TRP A 7 2.28 -9.23 0.63
CA TRP A 7 1.41 -10.39 0.84
C TRP A 7 0.56 -10.18 2.11
N ARG A 8 -0.33 -11.15 2.42
CA ARG A 8 -1.10 -11.33 3.67
C ARG A 8 -0.19 -11.48 4.90
N GLU A 9 0.60 -10.47 5.18
CA GLU A 9 1.56 -10.47 6.28
C GLU A 9 0.86 -10.03 7.57
N GLU A 10 1.27 -10.57 8.71
CA GLU A 10 0.82 -10.14 10.04
C GLU A 10 1.27 -8.69 10.40
N SER A 11 1.94 -8.02 9.46
CA SER A 11 2.38 -6.64 9.58
C SER A 11 1.23 -5.66 9.36
N PRO A 12 1.11 -4.59 10.17
CA PRO A 12 0.14 -3.50 9.95
C PRO A 12 0.23 -2.82 8.58
N PHE A 13 1.35 -2.96 7.86
CA PHE A 13 1.53 -2.45 6.50
C PHE A 13 1.23 -3.49 5.40
N SER A 14 0.76 -4.69 5.75
CA SER A 14 0.53 -5.81 4.82
C SER A 14 1.72 -6.08 3.90
N LYS A 15 2.92 -5.98 4.48
CA LYS A 15 4.18 -6.32 3.81
C LYS A 15 5.24 -6.75 4.83
N ARG A 16 6.15 -7.60 4.38
CA ARG A 16 7.31 -8.08 5.12
C ARG A 16 8.55 -7.53 4.45
N VAL A 17 9.40 -6.87 5.24
CA VAL A 17 10.68 -6.32 4.77
C VAL A 17 11.79 -7.02 5.53
N VAL A 18 12.77 -7.56 4.81
CA VAL A 18 13.91 -8.28 5.38
C VAL A 18 15.19 -7.74 4.77
N THR A 19 16.20 -7.50 5.61
CA THR A 19 17.55 -7.21 5.10
C THR A 19 18.28 -8.51 4.84
N VAL A 20 18.79 -8.65 3.63
CA VAL A 20 19.53 -9.82 3.15
C VAL A 20 21.01 -9.44 3.01
N SER A 21 21.88 -10.38 3.38
CA SER A 21 23.33 -10.14 3.48
C SER A 21 24.06 -9.98 2.15
N ASP A 22 23.49 -10.44 1.04
CA ASP A 22 24.11 -10.34 -0.28
C ASP A 22 24.08 -8.92 -0.83
N ALA A 23 25.15 -8.57 -1.55
CA ALA A 23 25.24 -7.29 -2.24
C ALA A 23 24.42 -7.22 -3.53
N THR A 24 24.08 -8.36 -4.14
CA THR A 24 23.39 -8.42 -5.43
C THR A 24 22.34 -9.51 -5.47
N VAL A 25 21.30 -9.31 -6.29
CA VAL A 25 20.26 -10.31 -6.56
C VAL A 25 20.88 -11.61 -7.08
N LEU A 26 21.81 -11.51 -8.05
CA LEU A 26 22.53 -12.66 -8.59
C LEU A 26 23.31 -13.44 -7.52
N GLY A 27 23.95 -12.72 -6.60
CA GLY A 27 24.66 -13.32 -5.47
C GLY A 27 23.74 -14.16 -4.59
N TRP A 28 22.56 -13.63 -4.27
CA TRP A 28 21.57 -14.34 -3.45
C TRP A 28 21.06 -15.62 -4.13
N PHE A 29 20.66 -15.55 -5.41
CA PHE A 29 20.21 -16.74 -6.15
C PHE A 29 21.31 -17.81 -6.26
N ARG A 30 22.56 -17.41 -6.53
CA ARG A 30 23.68 -18.35 -6.57
C ARG A 30 23.91 -19.07 -5.25
N ARG A 31 23.72 -18.37 -4.12
CA ARG A 31 23.91 -18.96 -2.80
C ARG A 31 22.88 -20.04 -2.51
N GLY A 32 21.63 -19.81 -2.89
CA GLY A 32 20.53 -20.77 -2.72
C GLY A 32 20.48 -21.88 -3.76
N TRP A 33 21.19 -21.75 -4.88
CA TRP A 33 21.01 -22.59 -6.07
C TRP A 33 21.09 -24.10 -5.85
N ASN A 34 21.94 -24.53 -4.90
CA ASN A 34 22.13 -25.94 -4.57
C ASN A 34 21.60 -26.29 -3.17
N SER A 35 20.61 -25.55 -2.66
CA SER A 35 19.96 -25.90 -1.40
C SER A 35 19.27 -27.26 -1.53
N ASP A 36 19.48 -28.15 -0.56
CA ASP A 36 18.81 -29.46 -0.52
C ASP A 36 17.30 -29.33 -0.27
N ASP A 37 16.91 -28.26 0.43
CA ASP A 37 15.54 -27.88 0.77
C ASP A 37 15.34 -26.38 0.44
N PRO A 38 14.92 -26.05 -0.79
CA PRO A 38 14.72 -24.66 -1.20
C PRO A 38 13.69 -23.91 -0.36
N GLY A 39 12.57 -24.56 -0.02
CA GLY A 39 11.51 -23.95 0.77
C GLY A 39 11.98 -23.56 2.17
N ALA A 40 12.63 -24.48 2.90
CA ALA A 40 13.17 -24.17 4.22
C ALA A 40 14.29 -23.11 4.16
N TRP A 41 15.10 -23.12 3.10
CA TRP A 41 16.13 -22.10 2.90
C TRP A 41 15.51 -20.71 2.69
N ILE A 42 14.52 -20.59 1.80
CA ILE A 42 13.78 -19.35 1.55
C ILE A 42 13.11 -18.85 2.84
N GLU A 43 12.40 -19.72 3.55
CA GLU A 43 11.72 -19.36 4.80
C GLU A 43 12.72 -18.80 5.82
N SER A 44 13.88 -19.44 5.96
CA SER A 44 14.93 -19.01 6.90
C SER A 44 15.57 -17.67 6.53
N GLU A 45 15.75 -17.40 5.24
CA GLU A 45 16.40 -16.18 4.73
C GLU A 45 15.45 -15.00 4.66
N LEU A 46 14.19 -15.24 4.29
CA LEU A 46 13.20 -14.22 3.96
C LEU A 46 12.08 -14.10 5.00
N GLY A 47 12.17 -14.87 6.10
CA GLY A 47 11.28 -14.77 7.26
C GLY A 47 9.87 -15.29 7.00
N GLY A 48 9.70 -16.18 6.02
CA GLY A 48 8.42 -16.77 5.66
C GLY A 48 8.39 -17.28 4.22
N ASP A 49 7.33 -18.00 3.87
CA ASP A 49 7.08 -18.45 2.50
C ASP A 49 6.94 -17.28 1.52
N VAL A 50 7.33 -17.50 0.27
CA VAL A 50 7.23 -16.53 -0.83
C VAL A 50 6.67 -17.24 -2.04
N TYR A 51 5.40 -16.97 -2.33
CA TYR A 51 4.63 -17.67 -3.34
C TYR A 51 5.38 -17.80 -4.68
N GLY A 52 5.60 -19.04 -5.11
CA GLY A 52 6.25 -19.40 -6.37
C GLY A 52 7.77 -19.22 -6.41
N LEU A 53 8.42 -18.62 -5.41
CA LEU A 53 9.87 -18.34 -5.46
C LEU A 53 10.74 -19.60 -5.37
N ASP A 54 10.26 -20.64 -4.71
CA ASP A 54 10.94 -21.95 -4.58
C ASP A 54 11.07 -22.71 -5.91
N SER A 55 10.10 -22.54 -6.81
CA SER A 55 10.01 -23.26 -8.09
C SER A 55 11.29 -23.20 -8.96
N ILE A 56 11.98 -22.05 -9.05
CA ILE A 56 13.23 -21.94 -9.80
C ILE A 56 14.35 -22.80 -9.21
N PHE A 57 14.40 -22.92 -7.89
CA PHE A 57 15.39 -23.74 -7.20
C PHE A 57 15.04 -25.23 -7.31
N ASP A 58 13.75 -25.58 -7.24
CA ASP A 58 13.30 -26.94 -7.48
C ASP A 58 13.61 -27.40 -8.91
N GLU A 59 13.30 -26.59 -9.92
CA GLU A 59 13.63 -26.88 -11.32
C GLU A 59 15.15 -26.96 -11.56
N ALA A 60 15.93 -26.08 -10.90
CA ALA A 60 17.39 -26.16 -10.94
C ALA A 60 17.91 -27.50 -10.42
N ARG A 61 17.33 -28.01 -9.33
CA ARG A 61 17.68 -29.31 -8.75
C ARG A 61 17.21 -30.47 -9.62
N GLU A 62 15.95 -30.48 -10.03
CA GLU A 62 15.35 -31.56 -10.83
C GLU A 62 16.07 -31.74 -12.18
N ARG A 63 16.47 -30.63 -12.82
CA ARG A 63 17.14 -30.65 -14.13
C ARG A 63 18.67 -30.56 -14.04
N ASN A 64 19.23 -30.46 -12.84
CA ASN A 64 20.67 -30.24 -12.61
C ASN A 64 21.19 -29.00 -13.37
N LEU A 65 20.47 -27.88 -13.31
CA LEU A 65 20.86 -26.64 -13.97
C LEU A 65 22.08 -26.02 -13.28
N PRO A 66 23.07 -25.52 -14.03
CA PRO A 66 24.19 -24.79 -13.43
C PRO A 66 23.70 -23.47 -12.81
N PRO A 67 24.32 -23.00 -11.71
CA PRO A 67 24.04 -21.67 -11.18
C PRO A 67 24.30 -20.59 -12.24
N PRO A 68 23.46 -19.55 -12.34
CA PRO A 68 23.62 -18.49 -13.35
C PRO A 68 24.97 -17.77 -13.22
N GLN A 69 25.69 -17.59 -14.32
CA GLN A 69 26.99 -16.91 -14.36
C GLN A 69 26.89 -15.40 -14.65
N SER A 70 25.71 -14.92 -15.03
CA SER A 70 25.44 -13.50 -15.27
C SER A 70 24.00 -13.12 -14.88
N VAL A 71 23.71 -11.81 -14.83
CA VAL A 71 22.35 -11.30 -14.62
C VAL A 71 21.45 -11.69 -15.79
N ASP A 72 22.01 -11.76 -17.01
CA ASP A 72 21.26 -12.16 -18.20
C ASP A 72 20.87 -13.64 -18.14
N GLU A 73 21.80 -14.52 -17.75
CA GLU A 73 21.50 -15.93 -17.51
C GLU A 73 20.46 -16.12 -16.39
N LEU A 74 20.57 -15.35 -15.29
CA LEU A 74 19.55 -15.40 -14.24
C LEU A 74 18.18 -14.94 -14.78
N ARG A 75 18.13 -13.91 -15.63
CA ARG A 75 16.88 -13.45 -16.25
C ARG A 75 16.25 -14.56 -17.08
N GLU A 76 17.04 -15.23 -17.92
CA GLU A 76 16.57 -16.35 -18.74
C GLU A 76 16.00 -17.48 -17.87
N LEU A 77 16.73 -17.88 -16.83
CA LEU A 77 16.29 -18.93 -15.90
C LEU A 77 15.04 -18.54 -15.12
N LEU A 78 14.90 -17.28 -14.68
CA LEU A 78 13.67 -16.81 -14.03
C LEU A 78 12.47 -16.91 -14.98
N HIS A 79 12.58 -16.44 -16.22
CA HIS A 79 11.45 -16.54 -17.15
C HIS A 79 11.13 -17.97 -17.57
N GLU A 80 12.09 -18.90 -17.54
CA GLU A 80 11.86 -20.30 -17.92
C GLU A 80 11.33 -21.15 -16.75
N HIS A 81 11.76 -20.87 -15.51
CA HIS A 81 11.58 -21.80 -14.39
C HIS A 81 10.91 -21.19 -13.15
N LEU A 82 10.80 -19.86 -13.05
CA LEU A 82 10.05 -19.27 -11.95
C LEU A 82 8.56 -19.37 -12.23
N TRP A 83 7.84 -20.07 -11.35
CA TRP A 83 6.40 -20.12 -11.34
C TRP A 83 5.83 -18.75 -10.96
N VAL A 84 5.16 -18.14 -11.93
CA VAL A 84 4.41 -16.89 -11.79
C VAL A 84 3.09 -17.06 -12.53
N GLU A 85 1.99 -16.81 -11.83
CA GLU A 85 0.67 -16.77 -12.45
C GLU A 85 0.45 -15.37 -13.04
N GLY A 86 0.51 -15.28 -14.37
CA GLY A 86 0.33 -14.03 -15.09
C GLY A 86 1.15 -13.92 -16.37
N ASP A 87 1.38 -12.68 -16.79
CA ASP A 87 2.08 -12.38 -18.04
C ASP A 87 3.60 -12.40 -17.88
N ALA A 88 4.32 -12.63 -18.98
CA ALA A 88 5.80 -12.62 -19.00
C ALA A 88 6.42 -11.33 -18.45
N ASP A 89 5.71 -10.19 -18.55
CA ASP A 89 6.15 -8.88 -18.04
C ASP A 89 6.07 -8.73 -16.51
N PHE A 90 5.62 -9.77 -15.81
CA PHE A 90 5.51 -9.79 -14.35
C PHE A 90 6.83 -10.10 -13.65
N ILE A 91 7.81 -10.65 -14.37
CA ILE A 91 9.18 -10.83 -13.87
C ILE A 91 10.05 -9.74 -14.49
N ARG A 92 10.59 -8.84 -13.65
CA ARG A 92 11.44 -7.72 -14.09
C ARG A 92 12.76 -7.71 -13.35
N LEU A 93 13.80 -8.25 -13.99
CA LEU A 93 15.17 -8.25 -13.48
C LEU A 93 16.04 -7.16 -14.15
N GLY A 94 16.44 -6.17 -13.37
CA GLY A 94 17.53 -5.24 -13.67
C GLY A 94 18.79 -5.54 -12.87
N GLU A 95 19.84 -4.73 -13.02
CA GLU A 95 21.11 -4.92 -12.29
C GLU A 95 20.95 -4.78 -10.76
N LEU A 96 20.09 -3.86 -10.32
CA LEU A 96 19.94 -3.50 -8.90
C LEU A 96 18.61 -3.95 -8.30
N ALA A 97 17.72 -4.56 -9.08
CA ALA A 97 16.41 -4.97 -8.57
C ALA A 97 15.80 -6.14 -9.35
N LEU A 98 15.24 -7.10 -8.62
CA LEU A 98 14.24 -8.05 -9.11
C LEU A 98 12.88 -7.61 -8.58
N ARG A 99 11.89 -7.57 -9.46
CA ARG A 99 10.50 -7.28 -9.11
C ARG A 99 9.65 -8.36 -9.75
N VAL A 100 8.84 -9.02 -8.94
CA VAL A 100 7.94 -10.08 -9.40
C VAL A 100 6.53 -9.74 -8.96
N ARG A 101 5.58 -9.85 -9.88
CA ARG A 101 4.15 -9.90 -9.61
C ARG A 101 3.65 -11.32 -9.87
N THR A 102 2.67 -11.78 -9.13
CA THR A 102 1.95 -13.04 -9.41
C THR A 102 0.51 -12.91 -8.92
N ASP A 103 -0.38 -13.72 -9.44
CA ASP A 103 -1.70 -13.98 -8.88
C ASP A 103 -1.63 -15.31 -8.08
N ASP A 104 -2.54 -15.54 -7.13
CA ASP A 104 -2.74 -16.86 -6.49
C ASP A 104 -4.20 -17.36 -6.64
N ASP A 105 -4.88 -16.89 -7.69
CA ASP A 105 -6.32 -16.97 -7.96
C ASP A 105 -7.21 -16.17 -6.98
N GLU A 106 -6.70 -15.77 -5.81
CA GLU A 106 -7.43 -15.00 -4.81
C GLU A 106 -6.96 -13.54 -4.72
N VAL A 107 -5.68 -13.25 -5.02
CA VAL A 107 -5.08 -11.91 -5.05
C VAL A 107 -3.86 -11.69 -5.93
N ASP A 108 -3.70 -10.42 -6.33
CA ASP A 108 -2.42 -9.90 -6.83
C ASP A 108 -1.38 -9.83 -5.69
N LEU A 109 -0.19 -10.36 -5.96
CA LEU A 109 0.92 -10.46 -5.03
C LEU A 109 2.17 -9.92 -5.69
N ALA A 110 3.09 -9.40 -4.89
CA ALA A 110 4.36 -8.98 -5.43
C ALA A 110 5.50 -9.10 -4.42
N TYR A 111 6.67 -9.46 -4.91
CA TYR A 111 7.88 -9.45 -4.11
C TYR A 111 9.06 -8.83 -4.86
N TYR A 112 10.03 -8.37 -4.08
CA TYR A 112 11.09 -7.49 -4.54
C TYR A 112 12.40 -7.90 -3.89
N PHE A 113 13.46 -7.95 -4.68
CA PHE A 113 14.83 -7.83 -4.19
C PHE A 113 15.38 -6.50 -4.65
N ILE A 114 15.81 -5.65 -3.72
CA ILE A 114 16.25 -4.27 -3.99
C ILE A 114 17.64 -4.08 -3.41
N ALA A 115 18.65 -3.88 -4.26
CA ALA A 115 20.01 -3.59 -3.82
C ALA A 115 20.07 -2.29 -3.00
N ASP A 116 21.03 -2.20 -2.09
CA ASP A 116 21.17 -1.03 -1.21
C ASP A 116 21.43 0.25 -2.03
N GLU A 117 22.15 0.11 -3.15
CA GLU A 117 22.39 1.19 -4.10
C GLU A 117 21.10 1.70 -4.75
N ALA A 118 20.15 0.82 -5.10
CA ALA A 118 18.85 1.23 -5.63
C ALA A 118 18.01 1.93 -4.56
N ALA A 119 17.98 1.39 -3.34
CA ALA A 119 17.30 2.00 -2.20
C ALA A 119 17.81 3.44 -1.93
N ALA A 120 19.13 3.64 -1.98
CA ALA A 120 19.75 4.94 -1.78
C ALA A 120 19.54 5.90 -2.97
N ALA A 121 19.45 5.40 -4.20
CA ALA A 121 19.31 6.21 -5.41
C ALA A 121 17.87 6.64 -5.72
N SER A 122 16.86 5.99 -5.14
CA SER A 122 15.45 6.27 -5.42
C SER A 122 14.57 6.22 -4.17
N PRO A 123 14.87 7.03 -3.13
CA PRO A 123 14.09 7.05 -1.89
C PRO A 123 12.65 7.51 -2.14
N ASP A 124 12.42 8.43 -3.08
CA ASP A 124 11.11 8.89 -3.56
C ASP A 124 10.21 7.76 -4.10
N ARG A 125 10.81 6.63 -4.48
CA ARG A 125 10.09 5.44 -4.97
C ARG A 125 9.98 4.35 -3.93
N LEU A 126 11.01 4.20 -3.09
CA LEU A 126 11.22 3.00 -2.28
C LEU A 126 11.03 3.24 -0.78
N ALA A 127 11.03 4.48 -0.30
CA ALA A 127 11.00 4.78 1.14
C ALA A 127 9.82 4.10 1.85
N PHE A 128 8.60 4.17 1.30
CA PHE A 128 7.46 3.47 1.89
C PHE A 128 7.54 1.96 1.65
N LEU A 129 7.95 1.49 0.47
CA LEU A 129 8.07 0.06 0.17
C LEU A 129 9.01 -0.65 1.17
N LEU A 130 10.11 -0.01 1.53
CA LEU A 130 11.13 -0.53 2.45
C LEU A 130 10.84 -0.21 3.93
N HIS A 131 9.80 0.56 4.24
CA HIS A 131 9.46 0.94 5.61
C HIS A 131 8.71 -0.17 6.34
N ASP A 132 9.28 -0.68 7.42
CA ASP A 132 8.82 -1.90 8.12
C ASP A 132 8.21 -1.64 9.51
N THR A 133 8.30 -0.41 10.02
CA THR A 133 7.98 -0.10 11.42
C THR A 133 6.74 0.76 11.53
N TRP A 134 5.69 0.27 12.18
CA TRP A 134 4.52 1.09 12.49
C TRP A 134 4.76 1.97 13.73
N PRO A 135 4.26 3.23 13.77
CA PRO A 135 3.60 3.99 12.69
C PRO A 135 4.59 4.77 11.80
N LEU A 136 4.12 5.35 10.68
CA LEU A 136 4.91 6.35 9.95
C LEU A 136 5.24 7.55 10.86
N PRO A 137 6.33 8.30 10.58
CA PRO A 137 6.73 9.49 11.33
C PRO A 137 5.62 10.54 11.46
N THR A 138 5.69 11.35 12.53
CA THR A 138 4.61 12.27 12.92
C THR A 138 5.03 13.73 12.94
N ASP A 139 6.32 14.00 12.79
CA ASP A 139 6.86 15.34 12.62
C ASP A 139 6.38 15.97 11.31
N SER A 140 6.36 17.30 11.27
CA SER A 140 5.81 18.07 10.16
C SER A 140 6.59 19.37 10.00
N ASP A 141 6.58 19.91 8.79
CA ASP A 141 7.24 21.17 8.47
C ASP A 141 6.36 22.36 8.89
N THR A 142 6.96 23.54 8.87
CA THR A 142 6.32 24.81 9.14
C THR A 142 5.31 25.21 8.05
N SER A 143 4.42 26.14 8.39
CA SER A 143 3.44 26.70 7.45
C SER A 143 4.13 27.35 6.25
N GLY A 144 3.65 27.04 5.04
CA GLY A 144 4.22 27.52 3.77
C GLY A 144 5.12 26.52 3.05
N ALA A 145 5.32 25.33 3.60
CA ALA A 145 5.99 24.22 2.93
C ALA A 145 5.25 23.81 1.65
N VAL A 146 5.98 23.34 0.65
CA VAL A 146 5.45 22.98 -0.67
C VAL A 146 5.69 21.49 -0.92
N PHE A 147 4.64 20.80 -1.34
CA PHE A 147 4.72 19.42 -1.81
C PHE A 147 3.88 19.30 -3.08
N SER A 148 4.42 18.61 -4.09
CA SER A 148 3.70 18.25 -5.31
C SER A 148 3.79 16.75 -5.48
N ALA A 149 2.64 16.10 -5.70
CA ALA A 149 2.63 14.71 -6.14
C ALA A 149 3.31 14.61 -7.51
N ASP A 150 4.11 13.57 -7.69
CA ASP A 150 4.83 13.21 -8.90
C ASP A 150 4.12 12.09 -9.69
N VAL A 151 3.08 11.51 -9.09
CA VAL A 151 2.16 10.55 -9.70
C VAL A 151 0.75 11.14 -9.84
N PRO A 152 -0.07 10.64 -10.79
CA PRO A 152 -1.46 11.06 -10.91
C PRO A 152 -2.25 10.84 -9.61
N VAL A 153 -3.00 11.87 -9.19
CA VAL A 153 -3.92 11.83 -8.05
C VAL A 153 -5.33 12.19 -8.47
N ARG A 154 -6.32 11.53 -7.88
CA ARG A 154 -7.74 11.78 -8.15
C ARG A 154 -8.20 12.96 -7.32
N THR A 155 -8.56 14.06 -7.97
CA THR A 155 -8.90 15.31 -7.26
C THR A 155 -10.37 15.34 -6.85
N VAL A 156 -10.63 15.57 -5.56
CA VAL A 156 -11.97 15.86 -5.02
C VAL A 156 -11.99 17.29 -4.48
N ARG A 157 -12.82 18.14 -5.07
CA ARG A 157 -12.88 19.57 -4.72
C ARG A 157 -13.94 19.81 -3.64
N LEU A 158 -13.48 20.12 -2.43
CA LEU A 158 -14.34 20.52 -1.30
C LEU A 158 -14.21 22.01 -0.95
N ALA A 159 -13.16 22.66 -1.45
CA ALA A 159 -12.85 24.07 -1.24
C ALA A 159 -12.26 24.69 -2.52
N PRO A 160 -12.18 26.02 -2.61
CA PRO A 160 -11.39 26.68 -3.65
C PRO A 160 -9.93 26.19 -3.61
N PRO A 161 -9.26 26.01 -4.76
CA PRO A 161 -7.85 25.62 -4.78
C PRO A 161 -6.98 26.57 -3.97
N GLY A 162 -6.03 26.01 -3.21
CA GLY A 162 -5.07 26.74 -2.40
C GLY A 162 -3.69 26.09 -2.45
N ALA A 163 -2.74 26.64 -1.70
CA ALA A 163 -1.36 26.15 -1.64
C ALA A 163 -1.24 24.82 -0.87
N GLU A 164 -2.18 24.53 0.03
CA GLU A 164 -2.22 23.29 0.79
C GLU A 164 -3.15 22.27 0.11
N SER A 165 -2.91 20.99 0.35
CA SER A 165 -3.74 19.88 -0.07
C SER A 165 -3.69 18.78 0.97
N VAL A 166 -4.81 18.08 1.15
CA VAL A 166 -4.83 16.80 1.86
C VAL A 166 -4.76 15.66 0.86
N PHE A 167 -3.92 14.68 1.12
CA PHE A 167 -3.83 13.44 0.38
C PHE A 167 -4.44 12.31 1.21
N SER A 168 -5.15 11.40 0.52
CA SER A 168 -5.76 10.22 1.14
C SER A 168 -5.38 8.99 0.33
N VAL A 169 -4.71 8.06 0.98
CA VAL A 169 -4.19 6.82 0.41
C VAL A 169 -4.80 5.66 1.17
N ARG A 170 -5.70 4.94 0.51
CA ARG A 170 -6.26 3.69 1.04
C ARG A 170 -5.60 2.53 0.31
N LEU A 171 -4.94 1.66 1.08
CA LEU A 171 -4.38 0.40 0.60
C LEU A 171 -5.31 -0.69 1.10
N CYS A 172 -5.99 -1.38 0.19
CA CYS A 172 -7.03 -2.32 0.58
C CYS A 172 -7.00 -3.59 -0.28
N TRP A 173 -7.58 -4.65 0.26
CA TRP A 173 -7.66 -5.94 -0.40
C TRP A 173 -8.40 -5.93 -1.73
N GLU A 174 -9.48 -5.16 -1.83
CA GLU A 174 -10.19 -5.00 -3.08
C GLU A 174 -10.70 -3.56 -3.16
N SER A 175 -10.10 -2.76 -4.03
CA SER A 175 -10.62 -1.42 -4.31
C SER A 175 -11.89 -1.53 -5.15
N PRO A 176 -13.05 -0.97 -4.72
CA PRO A 176 -14.24 -0.94 -5.56
C PRO A 176 -14.07 -0.13 -6.86
N ASP A 177 -13.02 0.71 -6.93
CA ASP A 177 -12.73 1.52 -8.11
C ASP A 177 -11.83 0.79 -9.13
N ALA A 178 -11.11 -0.27 -8.73
CA ALA A 178 -10.11 -0.95 -9.56
C ALA A 178 -10.20 -2.49 -9.57
N HIS A 179 -10.90 -3.09 -8.60
CA HIS A 179 -11.01 -4.54 -8.38
C HIS A 179 -9.65 -5.25 -8.30
N ARG A 180 -8.69 -4.61 -7.63
CA ARG A 180 -7.31 -5.07 -7.39
C ARG A 180 -6.80 -4.60 -6.04
N ASN A 181 -5.69 -5.18 -5.56
CA ASN A 181 -4.96 -4.77 -4.34
C ASN A 181 -3.57 -4.15 -4.58
N LEU A 182 -2.94 -4.38 -5.74
CA LEU A 182 -1.62 -3.78 -6.06
C LEU A 182 -1.69 -2.55 -6.96
N ASP A 183 -2.51 -2.59 -8.02
CA ASP A 183 -2.74 -1.47 -8.94
C ASP A 183 -4.06 -0.77 -8.59
N LEU A 184 -4.08 -0.07 -7.47
CA LEU A 184 -5.29 0.63 -7.03
C LEU A 184 -5.52 1.85 -7.92
N ALA A 185 -6.72 2.44 -7.81
CA ALA A 185 -7.08 3.66 -8.54
C ALA A 185 -6.26 4.91 -8.15
N GLY A 186 -5.26 4.77 -7.28
CA GLY A 186 -4.38 5.84 -6.83
C GLY A 186 -4.97 6.70 -5.72
N ALA A 187 -4.13 7.56 -5.16
CA ALA A 187 -4.49 8.45 -4.06
C ALA A 187 -5.54 9.50 -4.44
N LEU A 188 -6.28 9.98 -3.45
CA LEU A 188 -7.09 11.18 -3.56
C LEU A 188 -6.31 12.41 -3.16
N ALA A 189 -6.60 13.54 -3.78
CA ALA A 189 -6.17 14.86 -3.34
C ALA A 189 -7.39 15.77 -3.10
N PHE A 190 -7.37 16.51 -1.99
CA PHE A 190 -8.35 17.53 -1.61
C PHE A 190 -7.65 18.89 -1.57
N PRO A 191 -7.61 19.64 -2.70
CA PRO A 191 -6.89 20.90 -2.76
C PRO A 191 -7.54 22.00 -1.93
N GLY A 192 -6.70 22.90 -1.40
CA GLY A 192 -7.12 24.04 -0.60
C GLY A 192 -7.47 23.72 0.86
N LEU A 193 -7.08 22.53 1.34
CA LEU A 193 -7.38 22.08 2.70
C LEU A 193 -6.11 21.69 3.46
N SER A 194 -6.16 21.88 4.78
CA SER A 194 -5.29 21.25 5.75
C SER A 194 -6.00 20.02 6.36
N LEU A 195 -5.25 19.07 6.95
CA LEU A 195 -5.86 17.89 7.56
C LEU A 195 -6.88 18.22 8.66
N PRO A 196 -6.63 19.21 9.55
CA PRO A 196 -7.61 19.65 10.54
C PRO A 196 -8.94 20.13 9.96
N ASP A 197 -8.96 20.70 8.75
CA ASP A 197 -10.18 21.26 8.15
C ASP A 197 -11.01 20.21 7.37
N LEU A 198 -10.44 19.03 7.12
CA LEU A 198 -11.01 18.04 6.20
C LEU A 198 -12.40 17.54 6.63
N ALA A 199 -12.55 17.17 7.91
CA ALA A 199 -13.79 16.56 8.40
C ALA A 199 -14.98 17.51 8.30
N VAL A 200 -14.80 18.77 8.69
CA VAL A 200 -15.82 19.81 8.55
C VAL A 200 -16.26 19.95 7.09
N ARG A 201 -15.30 20.00 6.16
CA ARG A 201 -15.59 20.17 4.72
C ARG A 201 -16.28 18.97 4.09
N LEU A 202 -15.92 17.75 4.49
CA LEU A 202 -16.59 16.53 4.02
C LEU A 202 -18.07 16.50 4.42
N ARG A 203 -18.37 16.94 5.65
CA ARG A 203 -19.73 16.98 6.18
C ARG A 203 -20.59 18.08 5.57
N ASP A 204 -20.03 19.28 5.39
CA ASP A 204 -20.79 20.47 4.97
C ASP A 204 -21.23 20.42 3.49
N ILE A 205 -20.72 19.47 2.71
CA ILE A 205 -21.14 19.26 1.34
C ILE A 205 -22.36 18.35 1.31
N ASP A 206 -23.49 18.95 0.97
CA ASP A 206 -24.72 18.27 0.62
C ASP A 206 -25.06 18.49 -0.86
N GLY A 207 -25.61 17.46 -1.50
CA GLY A 207 -26.21 17.56 -2.83
C GLY A 207 -25.73 16.52 -3.85
N PRO A 208 -26.27 16.57 -5.07
CA PRO A 208 -26.05 15.56 -6.12
C PRO A 208 -24.61 15.49 -6.65
N GLY A 209 -23.76 16.47 -6.32
CA GLY A 209 -22.35 16.52 -6.76
C GLY A 209 -21.45 15.46 -6.13
N THR A 210 -21.89 14.77 -5.08
CA THR A 210 -21.14 13.71 -4.40
C THR A 210 -21.27 12.34 -5.07
N HIS A 211 -22.30 12.12 -5.90
CA HIS A 211 -22.53 10.84 -6.60
C HIS A 211 -21.36 10.46 -7.54
N GLY A 212 -20.66 11.46 -8.08
CA GLY A 212 -19.50 11.24 -8.96
C GLY A 212 -18.17 11.12 -8.23
N TRP A 213 -18.15 11.13 -6.90
CA TRP A 213 -16.90 11.04 -6.15
C TRP A 213 -16.32 9.62 -6.21
N PRO A 214 -14.98 9.49 -6.16
CA PRO A 214 -14.33 8.20 -5.91
C PRO A 214 -14.89 7.51 -4.66
N HIS A 215 -14.92 6.18 -4.65
CA HIS A 215 -15.46 5.40 -3.54
C HIS A 215 -14.82 5.80 -2.19
N ASP A 216 -13.49 5.92 -2.16
CA ASP A 216 -12.75 6.25 -0.94
C ASP A 216 -13.16 7.62 -0.35
N ALA A 217 -13.53 8.60 -1.18
CA ALA A 217 -13.99 9.91 -0.72
C ALA A 217 -15.39 9.83 -0.10
N GLN A 218 -16.25 9.00 -0.69
CA GLN A 218 -17.60 8.77 -0.18
C GLN A 218 -17.57 7.98 1.13
N LEU A 219 -16.71 6.96 1.21
CA LEU A 219 -16.49 6.18 2.42
C LEU A 219 -15.96 7.08 3.55
N LEU A 220 -14.97 7.92 3.25
CA LEU A 220 -14.42 8.87 4.21
C LEU A 220 -15.48 9.84 4.72
N ARG A 221 -16.31 10.38 3.82
CA ARG A 221 -17.44 11.23 4.19
C ARG A 221 -18.44 10.49 5.08
N ALA A 222 -18.80 9.24 4.76
CA ALA A 222 -19.74 8.46 5.56
C ALA A 222 -19.22 8.16 6.98
N LEU A 223 -17.89 8.05 7.14
CA LEU A 223 -17.24 7.83 8.43
C LEU A 223 -17.23 9.07 9.33
N VAL A 224 -17.26 10.27 8.74
CA VAL A 224 -17.31 11.53 9.51
C VAL A 224 -18.68 11.69 10.15
N GLY A 225 -18.68 11.93 11.45
CA GLY A 225 -19.90 12.14 12.24
C GLY A 225 -20.40 13.58 12.21
N PRO A 226 -21.65 13.81 12.61
CA PRO A 226 -22.18 15.16 12.82
C PRO A 226 -21.42 15.84 13.98
N GLY A 227 -21.02 17.10 13.78
CA GLY A 227 -20.34 17.91 14.79
C GLY A 227 -18.87 17.55 15.08
N GLU A 228 -18.27 16.66 14.30
CA GLU A 228 -16.84 16.35 14.39
C GLU A 228 -15.98 17.37 13.62
N ASP A 229 -14.99 17.94 14.29
CA ASP A 229 -14.12 18.94 13.67
C ASP A 229 -12.86 18.33 13.07
N GLY A 230 -12.45 17.12 13.50
CA GLY A 230 -11.25 16.44 13.03
C GLY A 230 -11.53 15.05 12.46
N ILE A 231 -10.58 14.51 11.69
CA ILE A 231 -10.73 13.20 11.02
C ILE A 231 -10.53 12.00 11.96
N GLY A 232 -9.99 12.21 13.16
CA GLY A 232 -9.64 11.16 14.11
C GLY A 232 -10.78 10.19 14.46
N PRO A 233 -11.98 10.67 14.85
CA PRO A 233 -13.12 9.78 15.10
C PRO A 233 -13.56 8.96 13.89
N ALA A 234 -13.45 9.50 12.67
CA ALA A 234 -13.73 8.76 11.44
C ALA A 234 -12.73 7.60 11.24
N MET A 235 -11.45 7.81 11.57
CA MET A 235 -10.42 6.78 11.53
C MET A 235 -10.64 5.69 12.57
N GLU A 236 -11.09 6.05 13.78
CA GLU A 236 -11.49 5.08 14.81
C GLU A 236 -12.73 4.25 14.39
N ARG A 237 -13.68 4.86 13.67
CA ARG A 237 -14.80 4.12 13.07
C ARG A 237 -14.32 3.17 11.97
N TYR A 238 -13.41 3.62 11.09
CA TYR A 238 -12.86 2.79 10.03
C TYR A 238 -12.21 1.52 10.60
N ALA A 239 -11.41 1.66 11.66
CA ALA A 239 -10.77 0.54 12.34
C ALA A 239 -11.76 -0.48 12.95
N ARG A 240 -13.04 -0.11 13.12
CA ARG A 240 -14.10 -0.97 13.67
C ARG A 240 -14.97 -1.63 12.60
N LEU A 241 -14.78 -1.29 11.33
CA LEU A 241 -15.54 -1.89 10.24
C LEU A 241 -15.17 -3.35 10.06
N ARG A 242 -16.19 -4.18 9.83
CA ARG A 242 -16.04 -5.63 9.63
C ARG A 242 -16.05 -5.99 8.14
N GLY A 243 -15.49 -7.16 7.83
CA GLY A 243 -15.47 -7.71 6.47
C GLY A 243 -14.38 -7.10 5.59
N TYR A 244 -14.16 -7.71 4.42
CA TYR A 244 -13.08 -7.36 3.51
C TYR A 244 -13.33 -6.04 2.74
N ALA A 245 -14.56 -5.80 2.28
CA ALA A 245 -14.92 -4.59 1.53
C ALA A 245 -16.06 -3.81 2.24
N PRO A 246 -15.78 -3.11 3.35
CA PRO A 246 -16.83 -2.43 4.08
C PRO A 246 -17.33 -1.22 3.30
N SER A 247 -18.59 -1.30 2.86
CA SER A 247 -19.30 -0.22 2.19
C SER A 247 -20.76 -0.15 2.64
N PRO A 248 -21.28 1.04 3.01
CA PRO A 248 -22.72 1.24 3.18
C PRO A 248 -23.48 0.86 1.90
N PRO A 249 -24.65 0.22 2.00
CA PRO A 249 -25.46 -0.13 0.83
C PRO A 249 -25.83 1.07 -0.05
N SER A 250 -26.01 2.24 0.58
CA SER A 250 -26.36 3.47 -0.13
C SER A 250 -25.16 4.34 -0.51
N ILE A 251 -23.93 3.83 -0.41
CA ILE A 251 -22.78 4.54 -0.99
C ILE A 251 -23.04 4.75 -2.49
N GLY A 252 -22.66 5.90 -3.03
CA GLY A 252 -22.92 6.31 -4.41
C GLY A 252 -24.30 6.93 -4.63
N GLN A 253 -25.24 6.77 -3.70
CA GLN A 253 -26.56 7.36 -3.82
C GLN A 253 -26.58 8.82 -3.34
N ALA A 254 -27.45 9.64 -3.92
CA ALA A 254 -27.63 11.04 -3.55
C ALA A 254 -28.41 11.19 -2.22
N LEU A 255 -27.82 10.73 -1.12
CA LEU A 255 -28.37 10.84 0.24
C LEU A 255 -27.74 12.00 1.02
N ALA A 256 -28.51 12.54 1.97
CA ALA A 256 -28.00 13.50 2.95
C ALA A 256 -26.89 12.86 3.81
N HIS A 257 -25.92 13.67 4.24
CA HIS A 257 -24.79 13.21 5.07
C HIS A 257 -25.23 12.34 6.26
N GLU A 258 -26.23 12.81 7.01
CA GLU A 258 -26.70 12.12 8.21
C GLU A 258 -27.30 10.73 7.92
N ALA A 259 -27.90 10.54 6.74
CA ALA A 259 -28.52 9.28 6.37
C ALA A 259 -27.44 8.21 6.10
N ILE A 260 -26.43 8.54 5.29
CA ILE A 260 -25.32 7.61 5.01
C ILE A 260 -24.44 7.37 6.23
N HIS A 261 -24.25 8.39 7.08
CA HIS A 261 -23.54 8.21 8.35
C HIS A 261 -24.26 7.21 9.26
N ARG A 262 -25.60 7.23 9.30
CA ARG A 262 -26.37 6.28 10.10
C ARG A 262 -26.19 4.85 9.62
N GLU A 263 -26.24 4.62 8.31
CA GLU A 263 -25.95 3.29 7.73
C GLU A 263 -24.52 2.84 8.08
N MET A 264 -23.55 3.75 8.05
CA MET A 264 -22.18 3.47 8.45
C MET A 264 -22.09 3.00 9.91
N LEU A 265 -22.86 3.61 10.83
CA LEU A 265 -22.88 3.20 12.24
C LEU A 265 -23.45 1.79 12.43
N ASP A 266 -24.44 1.40 11.63
CA ASP A 266 -25.06 0.06 11.70
C ASP A 266 -24.09 -1.06 11.28
N MET A 267 -23.05 -0.73 10.51
CA MET A 267 -22.01 -1.66 10.08
C MET A 267 -20.89 -1.86 11.10
N LEU A 268 -20.77 -0.98 12.10
CA LEU A 268 -19.65 -1.01 13.03
C LEU A 268 -19.70 -2.24 13.94
N GLY A 269 -18.54 -2.85 14.15
CA GLY A 269 -18.37 -3.80 15.24
C GLY A 269 -18.63 -3.16 16.60
N SER A 270 -19.14 -3.95 17.54
CA SER A 270 -19.31 -3.55 18.95
C SER A 270 -18.00 -3.11 19.61
N ALA A 271 -16.87 -3.66 19.15
CA ALA A 271 -15.53 -3.29 19.54
C ALA A 271 -14.59 -3.30 18.32
N ARG A 272 -13.50 -2.54 18.42
CA ARG A 272 -12.37 -2.59 17.48
C ARG A 272 -11.59 -3.90 17.71
N PRO A 273 -11.17 -4.64 16.67
CA PRO A 273 -10.23 -5.73 16.84
C PRO A 273 -8.97 -5.27 17.58
N ALA A 274 -8.39 -6.12 18.42
CA ALA A 274 -7.24 -5.75 19.26
C ALA A 274 -5.99 -5.45 18.42
N GLU A 275 -5.90 -6.12 17.27
CA GLU A 275 -4.85 -6.03 16.27
C GLU A 275 -4.92 -4.72 15.48
N SER A 276 -6.10 -4.10 15.37
CA SER A 276 -6.25 -2.85 14.60
C SER A 276 -5.55 -1.68 15.28
N LEU A 277 -4.76 -0.94 14.51
CA LEU A 277 -3.97 0.19 14.99
C LEU A 277 -4.50 1.49 14.42
N VAL A 278 -4.53 2.53 15.26
CA VAL A 278 -4.89 3.89 14.88
C VAL A 278 -3.83 4.82 15.44
N ARG A 279 -3.24 5.66 14.59
CA ARG A 279 -2.30 6.72 14.99
C ARG A 279 -2.80 8.05 14.43
N LEU A 280 -2.92 9.05 15.31
CA LEU A 280 -3.44 10.36 14.98
C LEU A 280 -2.46 11.43 15.43
N ASP A 281 -2.08 12.29 14.50
CA ASP A 281 -1.28 13.49 14.73
C ASP A 281 -1.86 14.65 13.89
N ALA A 282 -1.34 15.87 14.10
CA ALA A 282 -1.96 17.08 13.53
C ALA A 282 -2.01 17.09 11.98
N HIS A 283 -0.99 16.51 11.34
CA HIS A 283 -0.79 16.55 9.89
C HIS A 283 -0.76 15.16 9.23
N ILE A 284 -0.96 14.09 10.01
CA ILE A 284 -1.13 12.72 9.52
C ILE A 284 -2.08 11.92 10.43
N ALA A 285 -2.98 11.17 9.80
CA ALA A 285 -3.79 10.13 10.43
C ALA A 285 -3.54 8.80 9.70
N GLN A 286 -3.37 7.73 10.46
CA GLN A 286 -3.02 6.40 9.93
C GLN A 286 -3.87 5.35 10.63
N VAL A 287 -4.45 4.45 9.84
CA VAL A 287 -5.17 3.27 10.35
C VAL A 287 -4.63 2.03 9.68
N ALA A 288 -4.36 1.00 10.48
CA ALA A 288 -4.24 -0.37 10.02
C ALA A 288 -5.45 -1.14 10.58
N ARG A 289 -6.47 -1.34 9.74
CA ARG A 289 -7.71 -2.03 10.09
C ARG A 289 -7.50 -3.53 9.88
N TYR A 290 -7.51 -4.28 10.97
CA TYR A 290 -7.43 -5.74 10.92
C TYR A 290 -8.74 -6.32 10.37
N ILE A 291 -8.62 -7.25 9.41
CA ILE A 291 -9.74 -7.96 8.79
C ILE A 291 -9.88 -9.32 9.48
N ASP A 292 -8.92 -10.20 9.27
CA ASP A 292 -8.77 -11.52 9.90
C ASP A 292 -7.37 -12.09 9.58
N GLY A 293 -7.08 -13.31 10.05
CA GLY A 293 -5.79 -13.95 9.86
C GLY A 293 -5.50 -14.39 8.42
N PHE A 294 -6.47 -14.28 7.52
CA PHE A 294 -6.30 -14.59 6.11
C PHE A 294 -6.02 -13.32 5.29
N PHE A 295 -6.79 -12.26 5.50
CA PHE A 295 -6.64 -11.01 4.75
C PHE A 295 -5.71 -9.98 5.40
N GLY A 296 -5.32 -10.19 6.67
CA GLY A 296 -4.42 -9.29 7.39
C GLY A 296 -5.05 -7.92 7.63
N PHE A 297 -4.46 -6.88 7.03
CA PHE A 297 -4.83 -5.49 7.27
C PHE A 297 -5.19 -4.73 5.98
N ASP A 298 -6.20 -3.87 6.08
CA ASP A 298 -6.33 -2.70 5.21
C ASP A 298 -5.63 -1.50 5.87
N GLN A 299 -5.03 -0.62 5.07
CA GLN A 299 -4.45 0.63 5.55
C GLN A 299 -5.16 1.85 4.99
N TRP A 300 -5.25 2.89 5.82
CA TRP A 300 -5.67 4.21 5.37
C TRP A 300 -4.76 5.28 5.97
N PHE A 301 -4.04 5.98 5.09
CA PHE A 301 -3.21 7.13 5.42
C PHE A 301 -3.86 8.41 4.90
N ILE A 302 -4.00 9.42 5.76
CA ILE A 302 -4.50 10.74 5.39
C ILE A 302 -3.51 11.76 5.93
N PHE A 303 -2.87 12.52 5.05
CA PHE A 303 -1.84 13.47 5.43
C PHE A 303 -1.97 14.74 4.59
N ASP A 304 -1.49 15.88 5.10
CA ASP A 304 -1.50 17.13 4.35
C ASP A 304 -0.11 17.53 3.84
N THR A 305 -0.06 18.63 3.09
CA THR A 305 1.15 19.20 2.51
C THR A 305 2.28 19.38 3.52
N ARG A 306 2.00 19.63 4.81
CA ARG A 306 3.05 19.88 5.80
C ARG A 306 3.75 18.62 6.24
N TRP A 307 2.99 17.53 6.41
CA TRP A 307 3.60 16.22 6.62
C TRP A 307 4.33 15.76 5.36
N ALA A 308 3.70 15.90 4.20
CA ALA A 308 4.31 15.49 2.93
C ALA A 308 5.60 16.25 2.61
N ALA A 309 5.68 17.54 2.96
CA ALA A 309 6.90 18.33 2.76
C ALA A 309 8.03 17.99 3.74
N ALA A 310 7.70 17.55 4.97
CA ALA A 310 8.70 17.04 5.93
C ALA A 310 9.22 15.65 5.56
N HIS A 311 8.38 14.84 4.91
CA HIS A 311 8.63 13.43 4.59
C HIS A 311 8.49 13.15 3.10
N GLN A 312 9.13 13.96 2.25
CA GLN A 312 8.89 13.94 0.78
C GLN A 312 9.06 12.56 0.17
N ASP A 313 10.16 11.87 0.48
CA ASP A 313 10.44 10.55 -0.06
C ASP A 313 9.37 9.52 0.33
N LEU A 314 8.94 9.53 1.60
CA LEU A 314 7.86 8.66 2.08
C LEU A 314 6.52 8.99 1.43
N ALA A 315 6.21 10.28 1.26
CA ALA A 315 4.97 10.72 0.65
C ALA A 315 4.90 10.33 -0.83
N HIS A 316 5.96 10.61 -1.61
CA HIS A 316 6.04 10.19 -3.02
C HIS A 316 5.97 8.66 -3.15
N SER A 317 6.74 7.94 -2.33
CA SER A 317 6.78 6.48 -2.37
C SER A 317 5.42 5.87 -2.00
N LEU A 318 4.71 6.42 -1.01
CA LEU A 318 3.37 5.97 -0.61
C LEU A 318 2.32 6.24 -1.69
N LEU A 319 2.33 7.43 -2.31
CA LEU A 319 1.43 7.76 -3.42
C LEU A 319 1.64 6.80 -4.60
N ARG A 320 2.90 6.49 -4.90
CA ARG A 320 3.28 5.55 -5.97
C ARG A 320 2.90 4.11 -5.64
N TYR A 321 3.15 3.67 -4.40
CA TYR A 321 2.83 2.32 -3.91
C TYR A 321 1.34 1.99 -4.05
N ALA A 322 0.47 2.99 -3.91
CA ALA A 322 -0.96 2.85 -4.11
C ALA A 322 -1.37 2.81 -5.59
N ALA A 323 -0.60 3.41 -6.48
CA ALA A 323 -0.96 3.53 -7.89
C ALA A 323 -0.51 2.35 -8.75
N HIS A 324 0.57 1.67 -8.36
CA HIS A 324 1.17 0.63 -9.19
C HIS A 324 1.97 -0.38 -8.34
N TRP A 325 2.00 -1.64 -8.77
CA TRP A 325 2.82 -2.68 -8.14
C TRP A 325 4.32 -2.38 -8.25
N ASP A 326 4.82 -2.13 -9.47
CA ASP A 326 6.23 -1.79 -9.74
C ASP A 326 6.57 -0.35 -9.30
N PRO A 327 7.48 -0.15 -8.31
CA PRO A 327 7.88 1.19 -7.86
C PRO A 327 8.64 2.01 -8.92
N TYR A 328 9.07 1.40 -10.03
CA TYR A 328 9.75 2.09 -11.13
C TYR A 328 8.86 2.35 -12.34
N ALA A 329 7.56 2.04 -12.24
CA ALA A 329 6.61 2.43 -13.28
C ALA A 329 6.61 3.96 -13.48
N VAL A 330 6.43 4.37 -14.73
CA VAL A 330 6.40 5.76 -15.19
C VAL A 330 4.99 6.30 -15.15
#